data_AF-A0A0N0MA71-F1
#
_entry.id   AF-A0A0N0MA71-F1
#
_cell.length_a   1.000
_cell.length_b   1.000
_cell.length_c   1.000
_cell.angle_alpha   90.00
_cell.angle_beta   90.00
_cell.angle_gamma   90.00
#
_symmetry.space_group_name_H-M   'P 1'
#
loop_
_entity.id
_entity.type
_entity.pdbx_description
1 polymer ?
#
loop_
_entity_poly.entity_id
_entity_poly.type
_entity_poly.pdbx_seq_one_letter_code
_entity_poly.pdbx_strand_id
1 'polypeptide(L)'
;MTPTRQTIFVADNPDGRGNCQSAVLASLLDLPLDQVIDTAGDEVRKQGFWKAIGLWLADRGLKIVQAQPGDDRLKGAYSSGCGPSPRGDFWHAVVCKNGVMVFDPHPSDDGVRSIERHDLIVPMTEVEIRLHKSRCTADKEP
;
A
#
# COMPACT_ATOMS: atom_id res chain seq x y z
N MET A 1 5.98 5.26 -12.54
CA MET A 1 6.31 4.17 -11.59
C MET A 1 7.81 4.12 -11.52
N THR A 2 8.35 4.40 -10.33
CA THR A 2 9.79 4.38 -10.06
C THR A 2 10.05 3.39 -8.94
N PRO A 3 10.76 2.26 -9.20
CA PRO A 3 11.00 1.25 -8.17
C PRO A 3 11.69 1.84 -6.93
N THR A 4 11.07 1.67 -5.77
CA THR A 4 11.55 2.18 -4.47
C THR A 4 11.72 1.02 -3.51
N ARG A 5 12.93 0.87 -2.95
CA ARG A 5 13.22 -0.18 -1.96
C ARG A 5 12.69 0.22 -0.58
N GLN A 6 12.28 -0.77 0.20
CA GLN A 6 11.94 -0.58 1.60
C GLN A 6 13.23 -0.34 2.42
N THR A 7 13.09 0.32 3.56
CA THR A 7 14.21 0.67 4.44
C THR A 7 14.05 0.13 5.86
N ILE A 8 12.86 -0.35 6.21
CA ILE A 8 12.54 -0.96 7.49
C ILE A 8 12.07 -2.39 7.23
N PHE A 9 12.76 -3.36 7.82
CA PHE A 9 12.53 -4.78 7.64
C PHE A 9 11.86 -5.38 8.87
N VAL A 10 10.84 -6.23 8.66
CA VAL A 10 10.14 -6.92 9.76
C VAL A 10 11.12 -7.72 10.63
N ALA A 11 12.11 -8.37 10.02
CA ALA A 11 13.09 -9.19 10.72
C ALA A 11 14.01 -8.38 11.65
N ASP A 12 14.27 -7.11 11.32
CA ASP A 12 15.21 -6.26 12.05
C ASP A 12 14.50 -5.27 12.99
N ASN A 13 13.17 -5.19 12.92
CA ASN A 13 12.36 -4.30 13.71
C ASN A 13 11.81 -5.03 14.96
N PRO A 14 12.09 -4.53 16.19
CA PRO A 14 11.67 -5.20 17.43
C PRO A 14 10.16 -5.35 17.58
N ASP A 15 9.37 -4.50 16.91
CA ASP A 15 7.91 -4.57 16.91
C ASP A 15 7.35 -5.48 15.81
N GLY A 16 8.23 -6.13 15.01
CA GLY A 16 7.83 -6.99 13.89
C GLY A 16 7.16 -6.22 12.74
N ARG A 17 7.57 -4.97 12.51
CA ARG A 17 6.96 -4.06 11.52
C ARG A 17 7.92 -3.73 10.39
N GLY A 18 7.38 -3.60 9.18
CA GLY A 18 8.14 -3.16 8.00
C GLY A 18 7.39 -2.08 7.23
N ASN A 19 8.13 -1.39 6.35
CA ASN A 19 7.60 -0.35 5.46
C ASN A 19 7.50 -0.80 3.99
N CYS A 20 7.38 -2.11 3.73
CA CYS A 20 7.23 -2.63 2.36
C CYS A 20 6.02 -2.03 1.64
N GLN A 21 4.90 -1.84 2.34
CA GLN A 21 3.72 -1.18 1.76
C GLN A 21 3.99 0.30 1.43
N SER A 22 4.71 1.05 2.26
CA SER A 22 5.17 2.41 1.94
C SER A 22 5.99 2.43 0.66
N ALA A 23 6.94 1.50 0.51
CA ALA A 23 7.80 1.40 -0.67
C ALA A 23 7.02 1.01 -1.94
N VAL A 24 6.02 0.14 -1.83
CA VAL A 24 5.09 -0.15 -2.95
C VAL A 24 4.28 1.08 -3.33
N LEU A 25 3.71 1.80 -2.36
CA LEU A 25 2.95 3.03 -2.61
C LEU A 25 3.83 4.12 -3.25
N ALA A 26 5.06 4.32 -2.76
CA ALA A 26 6.06 5.21 -3.35
C ALA A 26 6.33 4.85 -4.81
N SER A 27 6.52 3.56 -5.09
CA SER A 27 6.77 3.07 -6.44
C SER A 27 5.59 3.33 -7.39
N LEU A 28 4.38 2.99 -6.94
CA LEU A 28 3.17 3.11 -7.74
C LEU A 28 2.77 4.57 -8.01
N LEU A 29 2.93 5.44 -7.01
CA LEU A 29 2.54 6.85 -7.07
C LEU A 29 3.65 7.77 -7.58
N ASP A 30 4.85 7.23 -7.82
CA ASP A 30 6.02 7.99 -8.26
C ASP A 30 6.41 9.09 -7.26
N LEU A 31 6.37 8.73 -5.98
CA LEU A 31 6.70 9.62 -4.85
C LEU A 31 7.99 9.16 -4.16
N PRO A 32 8.80 10.10 -3.64
CA PRO A 32 9.85 9.76 -2.69
C PRO A 32 9.31 9.00 -1.46
N LEU A 33 10.09 8.06 -0.93
CA LEU A 33 9.65 7.20 0.19
C LEU A 33 9.26 8.02 1.44
N ASP A 34 9.96 9.11 1.71
CA ASP A 34 9.72 10.01 2.84
C ASP A 34 8.48 10.91 2.66
N GLN A 35 7.87 10.93 1.47
CA GLN A 35 6.59 11.59 1.19
C GLN A 35 5.39 10.64 1.26
N VAL A 36 5.64 9.35 1.52
CA VAL A 36 4.62 8.32 1.68
C VAL A 36 4.37 8.04 3.16
N ILE A 37 3.16 7.60 3.48
CA ILE A 37 2.80 7.17 4.84
C ILE A 37 3.79 6.12 5.37
N ASP A 38 4.30 6.31 6.59
CA ASP A 38 5.19 5.35 7.24
C ASP A 38 4.39 4.19 7.84
N THR A 39 4.33 3.06 7.13
CA THR A 39 3.55 1.90 7.58
C THR A 39 4.23 1.08 8.68
N ALA A 40 5.48 1.39 9.03
CA ALA A 40 6.14 0.82 10.20
C ALA A 40 5.89 1.66 11.47
N GLY A 41 5.60 2.95 11.32
CA GLY A 41 5.40 3.90 12.40
C GLY A 41 4.19 3.64 13.31
N ASP A 42 4.27 4.13 14.55
CA ASP A 42 3.26 3.93 15.59
C ASP A 42 1.90 4.53 15.25
N GLU A 43 1.88 5.68 14.59
CA GLU A 43 0.66 6.41 14.26
C GLU A 43 -0.26 5.58 13.35
N VAL A 44 0.32 4.96 12.32
CA VAL A 44 -0.39 4.04 11.42
C VAL A 44 -0.95 2.84 12.17
N ARG A 45 -0.17 2.29 13.10
CA ARG A 45 -0.56 1.09 13.85
C ARG A 45 -1.67 1.38 14.84
N LYS A 46 -1.62 2.51 15.55
CA LYS A 46 -2.67 2.98 16.46
C LYS A 46 -3.97 3.27 15.72
N GLN A 47 -3.90 3.86 14.53
CA GLN A 47 -5.09 4.16 13.72
C GLN A 47 -5.67 2.91 13.03
N GLY A 48 -4.88 1.83 12.93
CA GLY A 48 -5.19 0.64 12.16
C GLY A 48 -4.61 0.75 10.75
N PHE A 49 -3.77 -0.22 10.39
CA PHE A 49 -2.91 -0.20 9.20
C PHE A 49 -3.63 0.23 7.91
N TRP A 50 -4.70 -0.49 7.53
CA TRP A 50 -5.43 -0.20 6.29
C TRP A 50 -6.31 1.06 6.38
N LYS A 51 -6.79 1.41 7.57
CA LYS A 51 -7.54 2.65 7.78
C LYS A 51 -6.65 3.86 7.57
N ALA A 52 -5.44 3.84 8.13
CA ALA A 52 -4.46 4.92 7.97
C ALA A 52 -4.05 5.11 6.50
N ILE A 53 -3.73 4.01 5.80
CA ILE A 53 -3.42 4.05 4.37
C ILE A 53 -4.60 4.60 3.56
N GLY A 54 -5.82 4.13 3.84
CA GLY A 54 -7.03 4.58 3.16
C GLY A 54 -7.28 6.08 3.32
N LEU A 55 -7.09 6.61 4.53
CA LEU A 55 -7.22 8.05 4.79
C LEU A 55 -6.13 8.87 4.10
N TRP A 56 -4.87 8.41 4.15
CA TRP A 56 -3.76 9.07 3.48
C TRP A 56 -3.90 9.12 1.95
N LEU A 57 -4.47 8.06 1.35
CA LEU A 57 -4.84 8.04 -0.06
C LEU A 57 -6.03 8.97 -0.34
N ALA A 58 -7.05 8.97 0.52
CA ALA A 58 -8.24 9.79 0.36
C ALA A 58 -7.93 11.29 0.42
N ASP A 59 -6.98 11.71 1.25
CA ASP A 59 -6.45 13.09 1.28
C ASP A 59 -5.84 13.52 -0.06
N ARG A 60 -5.46 12.56 -0.90
CA ARG A 60 -4.93 12.75 -2.27
C ARG A 60 -5.98 12.49 -3.35
N GLY A 61 -7.25 12.28 -2.99
CA GLY A 61 -8.32 11.93 -3.92
C GLY A 61 -8.16 10.53 -4.53
N LEU A 62 -7.48 9.62 -3.83
CA LEU A 62 -7.24 8.25 -4.26
C LEU A 62 -7.91 7.25 -3.30
N LYS A 63 -8.18 6.05 -3.79
CA LYS A 63 -8.69 4.94 -2.98
C LYS A 63 -8.11 3.60 -3.42
N ILE A 64 -8.22 2.61 -2.54
CA ILE A 64 -7.91 1.22 -2.86
C ILE A 64 -9.18 0.52 -3.36
N VAL A 65 -9.06 -0.19 -4.48
CA VAL A 65 -10.03 -1.17 -4.93
C VAL A 65 -9.35 -2.54 -4.93
N GLN A 66 -9.92 -3.47 -4.18
CA GLN A 66 -9.37 -4.82 -4.09
C GLN A 66 -9.80 -5.66 -5.29
N ALA A 67 -8.84 -6.41 -5.82
CA ALA A 67 -9.01 -7.40 -6.88
C ALA A 67 -8.39 -8.73 -6.45
N GLN A 68 -9.01 -9.82 -6.89
CA GLN A 68 -8.50 -11.17 -6.68
C GLN A 68 -7.49 -11.52 -7.77
N PRO A 69 -6.57 -12.47 -7.54
CA PRO A 69 -5.74 -13.03 -8.62
C PRO A 69 -6.61 -13.50 -9.80
N GLY A 70 -6.21 -13.13 -11.02
CA GLY A 70 -6.96 -13.45 -12.25
C GLY A 70 -8.10 -12.50 -12.60
N ASP A 71 -8.36 -11.47 -11.80
CA ASP A 71 -9.37 -10.45 -12.10
C ASP A 71 -9.01 -9.64 -13.37
N ASP A 72 -9.97 -9.48 -14.27
CA ASP A 72 -9.79 -8.76 -15.54
C ASP A 72 -9.35 -7.29 -15.35
N ARG A 73 -9.71 -6.66 -14.21
CA ARG A 73 -9.31 -5.29 -13.88
C ARG A 73 -7.79 -5.14 -13.73
N LEU A 74 -7.06 -6.24 -13.56
CA LEU A 74 -5.60 -6.23 -13.47
C LEU A 74 -4.94 -6.04 -14.84
N LYS A 75 -5.62 -6.34 -15.96
CA LYS A 75 -5.08 -6.23 -17.32
C LYS A 75 -4.74 -4.77 -17.62
N GLY A 76 -3.47 -4.51 -17.95
CA GLY A 76 -2.94 -3.17 -18.19
C GLY A 76 -2.67 -2.36 -16.92
N ALA A 77 -3.01 -2.85 -15.72
CA ALA A 77 -2.91 -2.09 -14.48
C ALA A 77 -1.66 -2.44 -13.67
N TYR A 78 -1.11 -1.44 -12.99
CA TYR A 78 -0.20 -1.66 -11.87
C TYR A 78 -1.01 -1.84 -10.58
N SER A 79 -0.53 -2.68 -9.66
CA SER A 79 -1.18 -2.93 -8.37
C SER A 79 -0.15 -3.25 -7.28
N SER A 80 -0.58 -3.14 -6.02
CA SER A 80 0.14 -3.74 -4.89
C SER A 80 -0.32 -5.19 -4.75
N GLY A 81 0.55 -6.14 -5.06
CA GLY A 81 0.32 -7.56 -4.79
C GLY A 81 0.70 -7.88 -3.35
N CYS A 82 -0.19 -8.55 -2.62
CA CYS A 82 -0.02 -8.84 -1.20
C CYS A 82 -0.11 -10.36 -0.97
N GLY A 83 0.76 -10.89 -0.10
CA GLY A 83 0.76 -12.31 0.23
C GLY A 83 1.71 -12.68 1.36
N PRO A 84 1.74 -13.97 1.76
CA PRO A 84 2.67 -14.48 2.75
C PRO A 84 4.13 -14.32 2.31
N SER A 85 4.96 -13.79 3.20
CA SER A 85 6.38 -13.61 2.98
C SER A 85 7.12 -14.96 2.95
N PRO A 86 8.07 -15.19 2.04
CA PRO A 86 8.98 -16.33 2.14
C PRO A 86 9.93 -16.21 3.34
N ARG A 87 10.12 -14.99 3.88
CA ARG A 87 11.12 -14.65 4.90
C ARG A 87 10.64 -14.80 6.35
N GLY A 88 9.40 -15.24 6.57
CA GLY A 88 8.86 -15.46 7.92
C GLY A 88 7.34 -15.50 7.95
N ASP A 89 6.77 -15.58 9.15
CA ASP A 89 5.33 -15.62 9.36
C ASP A 89 4.72 -14.21 9.40
N PHE A 90 4.78 -13.52 8.26
CA PHE A 90 4.20 -12.20 8.08
C PHE A 90 3.80 -11.96 6.63
N TRP A 91 2.92 -10.95 6.42
CA TRP A 91 2.51 -10.51 5.09
C TRP A 91 3.52 -9.54 4.48
N HIS A 92 3.64 -9.60 3.16
CA HIS A 92 4.51 -8.73 2.38
C HIS A 92 3.79 -8.18 1.15
N ALA A 93 4.22 -7.01 0.69
CA ALA A 93 3.66 -6.32 -0.45
C ALA A 93 4.73 -6.14 -1.53
N VAL A 94 4.33 -6.34 -2.79
CA VAL A 94 5.16 -6.22 -3.99
C VAL A 94 4.45 -5.38 -5.04
N VAL A 95 5.17 -4.84 -6.00
CA VAL A 95 4.58 -4.17 -7.16
C VAL A 95 4.28 -5.21 -8.24
N CYS A 96 3.05 -5.20 -8.73
CA CYS A 96 2.59 -6.06 -9.81
C CYS A 96 2.18 -5.24 -11.04
N LYS A 97 2.31 -5.83 -12.23
CA LYS A 97 1.74 -5.37 -13.50
C LYS A 97 1.00 -6.52 -14.16
N ASN A 98 -0.22 -6.30 -14.64
CA ASN A 98 -1.04 -7.35 -15.26
C ASN A 98 -1.28 -8.56 -14.33
N GLY A 99 -1.38 -8.32 -13.02
CA GLY A 99 -1.54 -9.38 -12.03
C GLY A 99 -0.26 -10.16 -11.68
N VAL A 100 0.88 -9.84 -12.29
CA VAL A 100 2.16 -10.53 -12.07
C VAL A 100 3.13 -9.61 -11.35
N MET A 101 3.89 -10.13 -10.38
CA MET A 101 4.95 -9.38 -9.70
C MET A 101 6.00 -8.90 -10.71
N VAL A 102 6.35 -7.62 -10.65
CA VAL A 102 7.41 -7.01 -11.47
C VAL A 102 8.52 -6.38 -10.64
N PHE A 103 8.29 -6.14 -9.35
CA PHE A 103 9.29 -5.59 -8.44
C PHE A 103 8.91 -5.90 -6.99
N ASP A 104 9.87 -6.36 -6.21
CA ASP A 104 9.76 -6.52 -4.76
C ASP A 104 10.51 -5.35 -4.07
N PRO A 105 9.91 -4.59 -3.16
CA PRO A 105 10.64 -3.54 -2.43
C PRO A 105 11.74 -4.11 -1.50
N HIS A 106 11.70 -5.39 -1.16
CA HIS A 106 12.73 -6.06 -0.37
C HIS A 106 14.00 -6.31 -1.21
N PRO A 107 15.22 -6.02 -0.72
CA PRO A 107 16.46 -6.19 -1.48
C PRO A 107 16.78 -7.63 -1.95
N SER A 108 16.15 -8.64 -1.35
CA SER A 108 16.34 -10.04 -1.76
C SER A 108 15.60 -10.40 -3.04
N ASP A 109 14.59 -9.61 -3.44
CA ASP A 109 13.76 -9.87 -4.62
C ASP A 109 12.98 -11.20 -4.62
N ASP A 110 12.85 -11.90 -3.48
CA ASP A 110 12.15 -13.20 -3.44
C ASP A 110 10.62 -13.08 -3.58
N GLY A 111 10.06 -11.87 -3.49
CA GLY A 111 8.64 -11.62 -3.63
C GLY A 111 7.79 -12.12 -2.47
N VAL A 112 6.70 -12.80 -2.81
CA VAL A 112 5.73 -13.45 -1.89
C VAL A 112 5.56 -14.92 -2.29
N ARG A 113 5.19 -15.79 -1.34
CA ARG A 113 4.93 -17.22 -1.61
C ARG A 113 3.79 -17.42 -2.61
N SER A 114 2.77 -16.58 -2.50
CA SER A 114 1.59 -16.53 -3.34
C SER A 114 1.04 -15.12 -3.30
N ILE A 115 0.62 -14.56 -4.44
CA ILE A 115 -0.15 -13.32 -4.43
C ILE A 115 -1.59 -13.70 -4.12
N GLU A 116 -2.09 -13.30 -2.96
CA GLU A 116 -3.44 -13.63 -2.49
C GLU A 116 -4.41 -12.48 -2.72
N ARG A 117 -3.90 -11.26 -2.93
CA ARG A 117 -4.72 -10.09 -3.20
C ARG A 117 -3.95 -9.06 -4.01
N HIS A 118 -4.69 -8.30 -4.82
CA HIS A 118 -4.22 -7.07 -5.43
C HIS A 118 -4.98 -5.86 -4.88
N ASP A 119 -4.23 -4.82 -4.54
CA ASP A 119 -4.78 -3.51 -4.19
C ASP A 119 -4.49 -2.55 -5.36
N LEU A 120 -5.53 -2.20 -6.13
CA LEU A 120 -5.47 -1.19 -7.20
C LEU A 120 -5.65 0.19 -6.58
N ILE A 121 -4.76 1.12 -6.90
CA ILE A 121 -4.89 2.52 -6.46
C ILE A 121 -5.53 3.29 -7.60
N VAL A 122 -6.72 3.83 -7.35
CA VAL A 122 -7.52 4.51 -8.37
C VAL A 122 -8.00 5.87 -7.87
N PRO A 123 -8.30 6.82 -8.78
CA PRO A 123 -8.96 8.05 -8.42
C PRO A 123 -10.31 7.80 -7.73
N MET A 124 -10.61 8.61 -6.72
CA MET A 124 -11.94 8.75 -6.17
C MET A 124 -12.83 9.54 -7.14
N THR A 125 -14.12 9.25 -7.12
CA THR A 125 -15.14 10.06 -7.78
C THR A 125 -15.29 11.41 -7.07
N GLU A 126 -15.87 12.40 -7.74
CA GLU A 126 -16.14 13.70 -7.11
C GLU A 126 -17.00 13.58 -5.84
N VAL A 127 -17.99 12.67 -5.85
CA VAL A 127 -18.88 12.43 -4.70
C VAL A 127 -18.08 11.90 -3.51
N GLU A 128 -17.21 10.92 -3.75
CA GLU A 128 -16.34 10.36 -2.71
C GLU A 128 -15.38 11.42 -2.15
N ILE A 129 -14.81 12.28 -3.01
CA ILE A 129 -13.95 13.39 -2.59
C ILE A 129 -14.73 14.37 -1.70
N ARG A 130 -15.96 14.75 -2.08
CA ARG A 130 -16.82 15.65 -1.29
C ARG A 130 -17.17 15.04 0.07
N LEU A 131 -17.51 13.76 0.11
CA LEU A 131 -17.83 13.04 1.34
C LEU A 131 -16.62 12.91 2.29
N HIS A 132 -15.43 12.70 1.75
CA HIS A 132 -14.20 12.70 2.54
C HIS A 132 -13.95 14.06 3.19
N LYS A 133 -14.02 15.13 2.39
CA LYS A 133 -13.83 16.52 2.86
C LYS A 133 -14.83 16.92 3.95
N SER A 134 -16.11 16.55 3.81
CA SER A 134 -17.14 16.89 4.80
C SER A 134 -16.92 16.18 6.14
N ARG A 135 -16.34 14.98 6.14
CA ARG A 135 -15.98 14.26 7.38
C ARG A 135 -14.80 14.95 8.07
N CYS A 136 -13.78 15.34 7.30
CA CYS A 136 -12.62 16.05 7.83
C CYS A 136 -12.94 17.44 8.42
N THR A 137 -14.03 18.08 7.97
CA THR A 137 -14.51 19.36 8.54
C THR A 137 -15.36 19.15 9.80
N ALA A 138 -16.13 18.06 9.87
CA ALA A 138 -16.97 17.76 11.05
C ALA A 138 -16.14 17.39 12.29
N ASP A 139 -14.98 16.75 12.11
CA ASP A 139 -14.05 16.40 13.21
C ASP A 139 -13.23 17.60 13.72
N LYS A 140 -13.47 18.82 13.19
CA LYS A 140 -12.73 20.05 13.53
C LYS A 140 -13.57 21.11 14.24
N GLU A 141 -14.85 20.86 14.53
CA GLU A 141 -15.64 21.75 15.40
C GLU A 141 -15.45 21.34 16.87
N PRO A 142 -15.15 22.30 17.78
CA PRO A 142 -14.96 22.05 19.20
C PRO A 142 -16.26 21.66 19.93
#